data_AF-A0A6F8V5M1-F1
#
_entry.id   AF-A0A6F8V5M1-F1
#
_cell.length_a   1.000
_cell.length_b   1.000
_cell.length_c   1.000
_cell.angle_alpha   90.00
_cell.angle_beta   90.00
_cell.angle_gamma   90.00
#
_symmetry.space_group_name_H-M   'P 1'
#
loop_
_entity.id
_entity.type
_entity.pdbx_description
1 polymer ?
#
loop_
_entity_poly.entity_id
_entity_poly.type
_entity_poly.pdbx_seq_one_letter_code
_entity_poly.pdbx_strand_id
1 'polypeptide(L)' 'MSIESKSEQQTALPEGYSLEQDGDGDWVLMGPPDVVLFSEPGEGLLIGRCDEATALSEALDHLASQPSRSMTP' A
#
# COMPACT_ATOMS: atom_id res chain seq x y z
N MET A 1 33.65 6.13 7.69
CA MET A 1 32.38 5.49 8.06
C MET A 1 31.29 6.48 7.70
N SER A 2 30.67 6.33 6.54
CA SER A 2 29.68 7.30 6.07
C SER A 2 28.57 6.55 5.36
N ILE A 3 27.46 6.44 6.09
CA ILE A 3 26.09 6.07 5.72
C ILE A 3 25.92 5.20 4.47
N GLU A 4 25.74 3.92 4.72
CA GLU A 4 25.03 3.01 3.83
C GLU A 4 23.69 3.66 3.51
N SER A 5 23.51 4.18 2.28
CA SER A 5 22.20 4.53 1.74
C SER A 5 21.44 3.22 1.59
N LYS A 6 20.89 2.75 2.70
CA LYS A 6 19.99 1.62 2.74
C LYS A 6 18.73 2.11 2.03
N SER A 7 18.68 1.88 0.72
CA SER A 7 17.42 1.62 0.04
C SER A 7 16.85 0.40 0.74
N GLU A 8 16.28 0.60 1.92
CA GLU A 8 15.39 -0.37 2.54
C GLU A 8 14.23 -0.43 1.56
N GLN A 9 14.36 -1.33 0.57
CA GLN A 9 13.22 -1.83 -0.17
C GLN A 9 12.23 -2.19 0.91
N GLN A 10 11.20 -1.36 1.05
CA GLN A 10 10.21 -1.51 2.08
C GLN A 10 9.48 -2.80 1.71
N THR A 11 9.92 -3.91 2.33
CA THR A 11 9.47 -5.27 2.00
C THR A 11 8.16 -5.62 2.69
N ALA A 12 7.59 -4.69 3.46
CA ALA A 12 6.38 -4.90 4.23
C ALA A 12 5.46 -3.68 4.14
N LEU A 13 4.16 -3.96 4.06
CA LEU A 13 3.11 -2.97 4.19
C LEU A 13 3.11 -2.38 5.62
N PRO A 14 2.61 -1.15 5.80
CA PRO A 14 2.45 -0.56 7.13
C PRO A 14 1.46 -1.37 7.99
N GLU A 15 1.52 -1.20 9.30
CA GLU A 15 0.63 -1.90 10.23
C GLU A 15 -0.85 -1.63 9.90
N GLY A 16 -1.66 -2.70 9.86
CA GLY A 16 -3.07 -2.63 9.49
C GLY A 16 -3.35 -2.72 7.99
N TYR A 17 -2.33 -2.73 7.14
CA TYR A 17 -2.47 -2.97 5.70
C TYR A 17 -2.06 -4.39 5.34
N SER A 18 -2.72 -4.97 4.33
CA SER A 18 -2.46 -6.33 3.86
C SER A 18 -2.70 -6.42 2.36
N LEU A 19 -1.94 -7.28 1.68
CA LEU A 19 -2.14 -7.58 0.26
C LEU A 19 -2.86 -8.92 0.18
N GLU A 20 -4.02 -8.92 -0.46
CA GLU A 20 -4.81 -10.11 -0.72
C GLU A 20 -4.93 -10.31 -2.23
N GLN A 21 -4.89 -11.57 -2.67
CA GLN A 21 -5.12 -11.92 -4.06
C GLN A 21 -6.57 -12.38 -4.20
N ASP A 22 -7.29 -11.83 -5.17
CA ASP A 22 -8.66 -12.24 -5.44
C ASP A 22 -8.74 -13.58 -6.19
N GLY A 23 -9.96 -14.06 -6.44
CA GLY A 23 -10.19 -15.32 -7.16
C GLY A 23 -9.78 -15.28 -8.64
N ASP A 24 -9.61 -14.09 -9.19
CA ASP A 24 -9.14 -13.84 -10.55
C ASP A 24 -7.61 -13.70 -10.60
N GLY A 25 -6.92 -13.64 -9.46
CA GLY A 25 -5.47 -13.50 -9.39
C GLY A 25 -4.99 -12.04 -9.42
N ASP A 26 -5.90 -11.08 -9.30
CA ASP A 26 -5.59 -9.67 -9.13
C ASP A 26 -5.22 -9.38 -7.68
N TRP A 27 -4.23 -8.50 -7.48
CA TRP A 27 -3.84 -8.07 -6.14
C TRP A 27 -4.69 -6.90 -5.67
N VAL A 28 -5.11 -6.98 -4.42
CA VAL A 28 -5.92 -5.98 -3.73
C VAL A 28 -5.21 -5.58 -2.45
N LEU A 29 -4.94 -4.29 -2.31
CA LEU A 29 -4.43 -3.72 -1.07
C LEU A 29 -5.61 -3.45 -0.13
N MET A 30 -5.67 -4.21 0.95
CA MET A 30 -6.62 -4.03 2.04
C MET A 30 -6.02 -3.09 3.09
N GLY A 31 -6.82 -2.11 3.51
CA GLY A 31 -6.46 -1.16 4.55
C GLY A 31 -7.20 -1.45 5.85
N PRO A 32 -6.81 -0.77 6.94
CA PRO A 32 -7.57 -0.82 8.18
C PRO A 32 -8.99 -0.23 7.97
N PRO A 33 -9.98 -0.62 8.78
CA PRO A 33 -11.39 -0.27 8.57
C PRO A 33 -11.68 1.24 8.64
N ASP A 34 -10.81 2.02 9.27
CA ASP A 34 -10.92 3.48 9.40
C ASP A 34 -10.25 4.25 8.25
N VAL A 35 -9.59 3.55 7.31
CA VAL A 35 -8.91 4.17 6.17
C VAL A 35 -9.69 3.93 4.88
N VAL A 36 -9.85 5.01 4.12
CA VAL A 36 -10.38 4.97 2.76
C VAL A 36 -9.19 4.87 1.79
N LEU A 37 -9.02 3.72 1.15
CA LEU A 37 -7.95 3.53 0.17
C LEU A 37 -8.37 3.88 -1.26
N PHE A 38 -9.64 3.61 -1.59
CA PHE A 38 -10.24 3.85 -2.90
C PHE A 38 -11.48 4.74 -2.80
N SER A 39 -12.66 4.17 -2.56
CA SER A 39 -13.92 4.93 -2.49
C SER A 39 -14.54 4.92 -1.11
N GLU A 40 -14.54 3.77 -0.42
CA GLU A 40 -15.17 3.61 0.89
C GLU A 40 -14.18 3.07 1.95
N PRO A 41 -14.39 3.37 3.24
CA PRO A 41 -13.59 2.81 4.31
C PRO A 41 -13.78 1.29 4.38
N GLY A 42 -12.67 0.54 4.48
CA GLY A 42 -12.68 -0.92 4.41
C GLY A 42 -12.78 -1.50 3.00
N GLU A 43 -12.86 -0.65 1.96
CA GLU A 43 -12.73 -1.09 0.57
C GLU A 43 -11.24 -1.19 0.19
N GLY A 44 -10.87 -2.33 -0.41
CA GLY A 44 -9.51 -2.55 -0.89
C GLY A 44 -9.23 -1.80 -2.19
N LEU A 45 -7.98 -1.37 -2.37
CA LEU A 45 -7.52 -0.80 -3.63
C LEU A 45 -7.09 -1.92 -4.58
N LEU A 46 -7.74 -2.00 -5.74
CA LEU A 46 -7.32 -2.90 -6.81
C LEU A 46 -5.99 -2.41 -7.41
N ILE A 47 -4.94 -3.23 -7.26
CA ILE A 47 -3.64 -3.02 -7.91
C ILE A 47 -3.65 -3.68 -9.29
N GLY A 48 -4.13 -4.93 -9.36
CA GLY A 48 -4.27 -5.71 -10.60
C GLY A 48 -3.39 -6.96 -10.64
N ARG A 49 -3.41 -7.65 -11.78
CA ARG A 49 -2.70 -8.93 -11.99
C ARG A 49 -1.21 -8.73 -12.30
N CYS A 50 -0.37 -8.83 -11.27
CA CYS A 50 1.09 -8.77 -11.34
C CYS A 50 1.75 -9.72 -10.31
N ASP A 51 3.09 -9.74 -10.23
CA ASP A 51 3.80 -10.47 -9.17
C ASP A 51 3.68 -9.75 -7.82
N GLU A 52 3.74 -10.50 -6.71
CA GLU A 52 3.61 -9.96 -5.34
C GLU A 52 4.54 -8.76 -5.06
N ALA A 53 5.78 -8.82 -5.55
CA ALA A 53 6.75 -7.74 -5.36
C ALA A 53 6.34 -6.43 -6.09
N THR A 54 5.73 -6.56 -7.27
CA THR A 54 5.18 -5.41 -8.02
C THR A 54 3.96 -4.87 -7.30
N ALA A 55 3.04 -5.76 -6.88
CA ALA A 55 1.84 -5.37 -6.15
C ALA A 55 2.17 -4.62 -4.85
N LEU A 56 3.16 -5.11 -4.11
CA LEU A 56 3.70 -4.46 -2.91
C LEU A 56 4.27 -3.09 -3.23
N SER A 57 5.08 -2.97 -4.28
CA SER A 57 5.68 -1.68 -4.66
C SER A 57 4.62 -0.65 -5.03
N GLU A 58 3.60 -1.04 -5.79
CA GLU A 58 2.49 -0.15 -6.18
C GLU A 58 1.60 0.22 -4.99
N ALA A 59 1.30 -0.73 -4.12
CA ALA A 59 0.58 -0.47 -2.89
C ALA A 59 1.31 0.56 -2.01
N LEU A 60 2.62 0.41 -1.86
CA LEU A 60 3.45 1.35 -1.10
C LEU A 60 3.56 2.72 -1.76
N ASP A 61 3.70 2.77 -3.09
CA ASP A 61 3.72 4.02 -3.85
C ASP A 61 2.39 4.77 -3.66
N HIS A 62 1.26 4.07 -3.74
CA HIS A 62 -0.06 4.66 -3.48
C HIS A 62 -0.17 5.22 -2.06
N LEU A 63 0.24 4.45 -1.05
CA LEU A 63 0.24 4.89 0.35
C LEU A 63 1.15 6.10 0.60
N ALA A 64 2.28 6.18 -0.10
CA ALA A 64 3.20 7.31 -0.03
C ALA A 64 2.68 8.54 -0.79
N SER A 65 1.91 8.32 -1.86
CA SER A 65 1.32 9.34 -2.72
C SER A 65 0.01 9.90 -2.14
N GLN A 66 -0.65 9.19 -1.22
CA GLN A 66 -1.76 9.75 -0.48
C GLN A 66 -1.28 11.00 0.27
N PRO A 67 -1.89 12.17 0.02
CA PRO A 67 -1.48 13.37 0.73
C PRO A 67 -1.75 13.10 2.20
N SER A 68 -0.69 13.09 3.02
CA SER A 68 -0.81 13.27 4.46
C SER A 68 -1.66 14.52 4.61
N ARG A 69 -2.95 14.35 4.91
CA ARG A 69 -3.90 15.46 5.02
C ARG A 69 -3.58 16.14 6.34
N SER A 70 -2.44 16.81 6.38
CA SER A 70 -2.05 17.80 7.35
C SER A 70 -2.99 18.98 7.13
N MET A 71 -4.22 18.83 7.58
CA MET A 71 -5.03 19.96 8.03
C MET A 71 -4.35 20.50 9.28
N THR A 72 -3.33 21.34 9.08
CA THR A 72 -3.00 22.35 10.08
C THR A 72 -3.76 23.63 9.73
N PRO A 73 -4.46 24.24 10.71
CA PRO A 73 -5.38 25.37 10.51
C PRO A 73 -4.71 26.65 10.01
#